data_AF-M2QWJ1-F1
#
_entry.id   AF-M2QWJ1-F1
#
_cell.length_a   1.000
_cell.length_b   1.000
_cell.length_c   1.000
_cell.angle_alpha   90.00
_cell.angle_beta   90.00
_cell.angle_gamma   90.00
#
_symmetry.space_group_name_H-M   'P 1'
#
loop_
_entity.id
_entity.type
_entity.pdbx_description
1 polymer ?
#
loop_
_entity_poly.entity_id
_entity_poly.type
_entity_poly.pdbx_seq_one_letter_code
_entity_poly.pdbx_strand_id
1 'polypeptide(L)'
;MPWNIPKPEARNSSEATNATTEGKECHRLQGTEWLASTGAYFYKSHTQAPDEATAHIPVYLLPQQSESAGMLDILTDIAAALEIEDLSFTSYTSAIDHLQDDELSQKLSSLHLKQAERELRTHLVGAKHEEALIRKWLLTLQAQPGTGNTPETLERRKLAHSAKAKEYQKELAATTLIFDMKTKMPRDVVATVSVLAEWQKQLRSKDRELQTKRAKVQAYQGLPPNLELARHELMKARDEQTKLIQLRERLLSRMADGVN
;
A
#
# COMPACT_ATOMS: atom_id res chain seq x y z
N MET A 1 39.41 8.74 -34.70
CA MET A 1 39.83 7.59 -33.87
C MET A 1 38.83 6.46 -34.09
N PRO A 2 39.22 5.33 -34.71
CA PRO A 2 38.30 4.24 -34.98
C PRO A 2 38.07 3.40 -33.72
N TRP A 3 36.79 3.13 -33.41
CA TRP A 3 36.38 2.28 -32.30
C TRP A 3 36.65 0.82 -32.65
N ASN A 4 37.60 0.21 -31.94
CA ASN A 4 37.97 -1.18 -32.10
C ASN A 4 36.95 -2.05 -31.35
N ILE A 5 36.05 -2.72 -32.07
CA ILE A 5 35.05 -3.60 -31.49
C ILE A 5 35.69 -5.00 -31.35
N PRO A 6 35.86 -5.54 -30.12
CA PRO A 6 36.43 -6.86 -29.92
C PRO A 6 35.49 -7.96 -30.43
N LYS A 7 36.03 -8.92 -31.18
CA LYS A 7 35.32 -10.13 -31.64
C LYS A 7 34.91 -11.00 -30.44
N PRO A 8 33.69 -11.57 -30.43
CA PRO A 8 33.30 -12.53 -29.40
C PRO A 8 34.02 -13.86 -29.61
N GLU A 9 34.75 -14.29 -28.58
CA GLU A 9 35.33 -15.63 -28.48
C GLU A 9 34.23 -16.68 -28.34
N ALA A 10 34.33 -17.74 -29.13
CA ALA A 10 33.47 -18.90 -29.05
C ALA A 10 33.68 -19.63 -27.71
N ARG A 11 32.70 -19.53 -26.81
CA ARG A 11 32.65 -20.39 -25.62
C ARG A 11 32.05 -21.73 -26.00
N ASN A 12 32.88 -22.76 -25.90
CA ASN A 12 32.50 -24.16 -26.01
C ASN A 12 31.41 -24.51 -25.00
N SER A 13 30.26 -24.94 -25.52
CA SER A 13 29.18 -25.57 -24.77
C SER A 13 29.60 -26.99 -24.39
N SER A 14 30.06 -27.18 -23.16
CA SER A 14 30.05 -28.50 -22.52
C SER A 14 28.80 -28.61 -21.65
N GLU A 15 27.91 -29.49 -22.09
CA GLU A 15 26.75 -30.00 -21.36
C GLU A 15 27.12 -30.45 -19.94
N ALA A 16 26.34 -29.99 -18.96
CA ALA A 16 26.20 -30.66 -17.68
C ALA A 16 24.71 -30.66 -17.32
N THR A 17 24.10 -31.81 -17.56
CA THR A 17 22.77 -32.19 -17.12
C THR A 17 22.72 -32.23 -15.60
N ASN A 18 22.03 -31.27 -14.97
CA ASN A 18 21.69 -31.37 -13.55
C ASN A 18 20.21 -31.72 -13.40
N ALA A 19 20.01 -32.93 -12.90
CA ALA A 19 18.75 -33.55 -12.60
C ALA A 19 17.97 -32.76 -11.54
N THR A 20 16.69 -32.64 -11.83
CA THR A 20 15.62 -32.13 -11.00
C THR A 20 15.44 -33.00 -9.75
N THR A 21 15.79 -32.48 -8.58
CA THR A 21 15.22 -32.94 -7.30
C THR A 21 14.43 -31.78 -6.69
N GLU A 22 13.11 -31.87 -6.84
CA GLU A 22 12.12 -31.00 -6.21
C GLU A 22 12.15 -31.19 -4.68
N GLY A 23 12.94 -30.36 -4.00
CA GLY A 23 12.84 -30.16 -2.56
C GLY A 23 11.62 -29.28 -2.24
N LYS A 24 10.48 -29.90 -1.93
CA LYS A 24 9.33 -29.23 -1.31
C LYS A 24 9.63 -28.94 0.16
N GLU A 25 10.40 -27.90 0.43
CA GLU A 25 10.45 -27.31 1.78
C GLU A 25 9.28 -26.34 1.95
N CYS A 26 8.19 -26.88 2.52
CA CYS A 26 7.12 -26.10 3.13
C CYS A 26 7.69 -25.33 4.33
N HIS A 27 8.11 -24.08 4.10
CA HIS A 27 8.26 -23.13 5.20
C HIS A 27 6.88 -22.80 5.78
N ARG A 28 6.47 -23.60 6.76
CA ARG A 28 5.45 -23.27 7.75
C ARG A 28 5.97 -22.05 8.52
N LEU A 29 5.60 -20.86 8.05
CA LEU A 29 5.78 -19.62 8.80
C LEU A 29 5.04 -19.78 10.12
N GLN A 30 5.81 -19.97 11.19
CA GLN A 30 5.33 -19.87 12.55
C GLN A 30 4.77 -18.46 12.72
N GLY A 31 3.47 -18.40 13.01
CA GLY A 31 2.81 -17.16 13.40
C GLY A 31 3.48 -16.64 14.66
N THR A 32 4.23 -15.56 14.51
CA THR A 32 4.72 -14.78 15.64
C THR A 32 3.50 -14.16 16.31
N GLU A 33 3.11 -14.73 17.44
CA GLU A 33 2.28 -14.10 18.46
C GLU A 33 2.96 -12.80 18.90
N TRP A 34 2.59 -11.69 18.27
CA TRP A 34 2.85 -10.38 18.84
C TRP A 34 1.81 -10.15 19.94
N LEU A 35 2.24 -10.44 21.15
CA LEU A 35 1.63 -10.02 22.41
C LEU A 35 1.29 -8.52 22.32
N ALA A 36 0.00 -8.22 22.17
CA ALA A 36 -0.54 -6.91 22.48
C ALA A 36 -0.53 -6.72 24.00
N SER A 37 0.65 -6.46 24.56
CA SER A 37 0.81 -5.88 25.89
C SER A 37 0.63 -4.36 25.75
N THR A 38 -0.60 -3.94 25.45
CA THR A 38 -0.99 -2.54 25.61
C THR A 38 -1.20 -2.28 27.09
N GLY A 39 -0.11 -1.94 27.76
CA GLY A 39 -0.14 -1.30 29.06
C GLY A 39 -0.89 0.02 28.94
N ALA A 40 -2.18 0.01 29.26
CA ALA A 40 -2.99 1.19 29.45
C ALA A 40 -2.48 1.89 30.73
N TYR A 41 -1.50 2.78 30.57
CA TYR A 41 -1.15 3.75 31.61
C TYR A 41 -2.30 4.75 31.71
N PHE A 42 -3.28 4.39 32.53
CA PHE A 42 -4.38 5.26 32.92
C PHE A 42 -3.82 6.33 33.86
N TYR A 43 -3.36 7.45 33.30
CA TYR A 43 -3.07 8.65 34.08
C TYR A 43 -4.37 9.17 34.68
N LYS A 44 -4.61 8.81 35.94
CA LYS A 44 -5.63 9.43 36.79
C LYS A 44 -5.15 10.85 37.10
N SER A 45 -5.55 11.82 36.29
CA SER A 45 -5.40 13.24 36.60
C SER A 45 -6.28 13.55 37.82
N HIS A 46 -5.69 13.55 39.01
CA HIS A 46 -6.27 14.18 40.19
C HIS A 46 -6.24 15.70 39.98
N THR A 47 -7.34 16.23 39.43
CA THR A 47 -7.69 17.65 39.56
C THR A 47 -8.25 17.84 40.96
N GLN A 48 -7.35 18.04 41.93
CA GLN A 48 -7.70 18.51 43.26
C GLN A 48 -7.64 20.04 43.22
N ALA A 49 -8.78 20.67 43.49
CA ALA A 49 -8.90 22.12 43.55
C ALA A 49 -7.95 22.70 44.62
N PRO A 50 -7.25 23.81 44.36
CA PRO A 50 -6.45 24.46 45.37
C PRO A 50 -7.38 25.26 46.29
N ASP A 51 -7.60 24.76 47.50
CA ASP A 51 -8.08 25.58 48.60
C ASP A 51 -7.01 26.64 48.92
N GLU A 52 -7.45 27.90 48.94
CA GLU A 52 -6.68 29.09 49.30
C GLU A 52 -6.27 29.02 50.78
N ALA A 53 -5.26 28.24 51.09
CA ALA A 53 -4.54 28.32 52.36
C ALA A 53 -3.22 29.05 52.10
N THR A 54 -3.15 30.28 52.61
CA THR A 54 -1.97 31.15 52.70
C THR A 54 -0.91 30.47 53.58
N ALA A 55 -0.26 29.44 53.05
CA ALA A 55 0.87 28.80 53.68
C ALA A 55 2.06 29.76 53.55
N HIS A 56 2.43 30.35 54.69
CA HIS A 56 3.76 30.92 54.89
C HIS A 56 4.79 29.93 54.38
N ILE A 57 5.36 30.21 53.20
CA ILE A 57 6.51 29.47 52.69
C ILE A 57 7.62 29.72 53.71
N PRO A 58 8.06 28.70 54.47
CA PRO A 58 9.24 28.85 55.30
C PRO A 58 10.35 29.11 54.30
N VAL A 59 10.98 30.27 54.39
CA VAL A 59 12.26 30.54 53.72
C VAL A 59 13.24 29.55 54.34
N TYR A 60 13.29 28.35 53.77
CA TYR A 60 14.32 27.37 54.06
C TYR A 60 15.62 28.01 53.60
N LEU A 61 16.33 28.61 54.55
CA LEU A 61 17.74 28.90 54.46
C LEU A 61 18.44 27.57 54.17
N LEU A 62 18.67 27.29 52.88
CA LEU A 62 19.44 26.14 52.43
C LEU A 62 20.84 26.21 53.05
N PRO A 63 21.23 25.25 53.91
CA PRO A 63 22.59 25.13 54.37
C PRO A 63 23.37 24.33 53.33
N GLN A 64 23.93 24.98 52.29
CA GLN A 64 24.76 24.26 51.29
C GLN A 64 25.67 25.19 50.47
N GLN A 65 26.58 25.92 51.14
CA GLN A 65 27.59 26.74 50.45
C GLN A 65 28.79 25.95 49.92
N SER A 66 28.95 24.67 50.29
CA SER A 66 30.09 23.85 49.84
C SER A 66 29.82 23.05 48.55
N GLU A 67 28.55 22.72 48.25
CA GLU A 67 28.21 21.99 47.02
C GLU A 67 27.99 22.91 45.80
N SER A 68 27.66 24.18 46.05
CA SER A 68 27.47 25.18 44.99
C SER A 68 28.74 25.47 44.21
N ALA A 69 29.92 25.32 44.82
CA ALA A 69 31.20 25.52 44.15
C ALA A 69 31.42 24.53 42.99
N GLY A 70 31.17 23.23 43.22
CA GLY A 70 31.31 22.22 42.16
C GLY A 70 30.22 22.33 41.08
N MET A 71 29.03 22.81 41.45
CA MET A 71 27.95 23.02 40.47
C MET A 71 28.20 24.24 39.57
N LEU A 72 28.86 25.27 40.09
CA LEU A 72 29.31 26.42 39.30
C LEU A 72 30.38 26.02 38.29
N ASP A 73 31.35 25.19 38.68
CA ASP A 73 32.38 24.67 37.76
C ASP A 73 31.75 23.92 36.57
N ILE A 74 30.75 23.06 36.85
CA ILE A 74 30.00 22.34 35.81
C ILE A 74 29.23 23.30 34.90
N LEU A 75 28.59 24.34 35.45
CA LEU A 75 27.90 25.34 34.64
C LEU A 75 28.87 26.13 33.77
N THR A 76 30.05 26.49 34.28
CA THR A 76 31.09 27.14 33.47
C THR A 76 31.64 26.24 32.38
N ASP A 77 31.81 24.94 32.65
CA ASP A 77 32.22 23.96 31.64
C ASP A 77 31.14 23.80 30.55
N ILE A 78 29.86 23.77 30.93
CA ILE A 78 28.73 23.73 29.98
C ILE A 78 28.69 25.03 29.17
N ALA A 79 28.84 26.20 29.79
CA ALA A 79 28.89 27.47 29.06
C ALA A 79 30.07 27.53 28.09
N ALA A 80 31.24 27.06 28.49
CA ALA A 80 32.41 26.97 27.61
C ALA A 80 32.16 26.01 26.44
N ALA A 81 31.53 24.86 26.68
CA ALA A 81 31.21 23.88 25.65
C ALA A 81 30.10 24.35 24.68
N LEU A 82 29.17 25.17 25.16
CA LEU A 82 28.10 25.77 24.37
C LEU A 82 28.47 27.15 23.79
N GLU A 83 29.71 27.60 23.98
CA GLU A 83 30.22 28.90 23.53
C GLU A 83 29.38 30.08 24.03
N ILE A 84 28.85 29.98 25.26
CA ILE A 84 28.03 31.01 25.90
C ILE A 84 28.94 32.03 26.59
N GLU A 85 29.00 33.25 26.05
CA GLU A 85 29.81 34.34 26.62
C GLU A 85 29.21 34.90 27.93
N ASP A 86 27.88 34.97 28.02
CA ASP A 86 27.14 35.52 29.16
C ASP A 86 26.51 34.42 30.03
N LEU A 87 26.97 34.28 31.28
CA LEU A 87 26.44 33.34 32.29
C LEU A 87 25.02 33.68 32.80
N SER A 88 24.25 34.48 32.05
CA SER A 88 22.89 34.84 32.39
C SER A 88 21.93 33.66 32.16
N PHE A 89 20.92 33.53 33.01
CA PHE A 89 19.91 32.48 32.88
C PHE A 89 19.24 32.48 31.49
N THR A 90 18.97 33.67 30.94
CA THR A 90 18.38 33.84 29.60
C THR A 90 19.26 33.28 28.49
N SER A 91 20.58 33.40 28.63
CA SER A 91 21.53 32.86 27.65
C SER A 91 21.53 31.35 27.65
N TYR A 92 21.56 30.74 28.84
CA TYR A 92 21.45 29.28 29.00
C TYR A 92 20.13 28.74 28.46
N THR A 93 19.00 29.38 28.79
CA THR A 93 17.69 28.93 28.26
C THR A 93 17.67 29.02 26.74
N SER A 94 18.19 30.11 26.16
CA SER A 94 18.26 30.26 24.70
C SER A 94 19.16 29.20 24.06
N ALA A 95 20.32 28.89 24.66
CA ALA A 95 21.21 27.85 24.16
C ALA A 95 20.59 26.45 24.26
N ILE A 96 19.88 26.16 25.35
CA ILE A 96 19.13 24.90 25.52
C ILE A 96 18.03 24.79 24.46
N ASP A 97 17.26 25.85 24.24
CA ASP A 97 16.20 25.88 23.22
C ASP A 97 16.80 25.66 21.82
N HIS A 98 17.94 26.30 21.50
CA HIS A 98 18.65 26.08 20.24
C HIS A 98 19.13 24.63 20.07
N LEU A 99 19.72 24.02 21.10
CA LEU A 99 20.14 22.62 21.05
C LEU A 99 18.96 21.67 20.85
N GLN A 100 17.82 21.96 21.48
CA GLN A 100 16.60 21.16 21.31
C GLN A 100 16.06 21.30 19.88
N ASP A 101 16.02 22.51 19.33
CA ASP A 101 15.62 22.76 17.94
C ASP A 101 16.56 22.05 16.95
N ASP A 102 17.87 22.11 17.19
CA ASP A 102 18.88 21.42 16.38
C ASP A 102 18.72 19.90 16.46
N GLU A 103 18.49 19.34 17.65
CA GLU A 103 18.25 17.90 17.83
C GLU A 103 16.99 17.46 17.08
N LEU A 104 15.90 18.23 17.16
CA LEU A 104 14.67 17.96 16.44
C LEU A 104 14.87 18.05 14.92
N SER A 105 15.59 19.07 14.44
CA SER A 105 15.91 19.23 13.03
C SER A 105 16.77 18.06 12.50
N GLN A 106 17.71 17.57 13.30
CA GLN A 106 18.55 16.42 12.97
C GLN A 106 17.74 15.13 12.96
N LYS A 107 16.82 14.93 13.92
CA LYS A 107 15.90 13.78 13.92
C LYS A 107 14.99 13.81 12.69
N LEU A 108 14.43 14.96 12.34
CA LEU A 108 13.57 15.12 11.16
C LEU A 108 14.35 14.82 9.87
N SER A 109 15.54 15.40 9.71
CA SER A 109 16.38 15.13 8.53
C SER A 109 16.81 13.65 8.43
N SER A 110 17.11 12.99 9.56
CA SER A 110 17.39 11.55 9.62
C SER A 110 16.19 10.71 9.18
N LEU A 111 14.97 11.06 9.62
CA LEU A 111 13.75 10.38 9.20
C LEU A 111 13.48 10.54 7.70
N HIS A 112 13.66 11.75 7.15
CA HIS A 112 13.55 12.01 5.72
C HIS A 112 14.57 11.20 4.91
N LEU A 113 15.82 11.12 5.36
CA LEU A 113 16.85 10.33 4.69
C LEU A 113 16.50 8.83 4.70
N LYS A 114 16.02 8.28 5.83
CA LYS A 114 15.56 6.89 5.91
C LYS A 114 14.35 6.62 5.02
N GLN A 115 13.46 7.61 4.82
CA GLN A 115 12.36 7.49 3.89
C GLN A 115 12.86 7.44 2.45
N ALA A 116 13.72 8.38 2.05
CA ALA A 116 14.33 8.40 0.72
C ALA A 116 15.10 7.11 0.43
N GLU A 117 15.84 6.58 1.41
CA GLU A 117 16.53 5.30 1.28
C GLU A 117 15.57 4.13 0.99
N ARG A 118 14.44 4.04 1.71
CA ARG A 118 13.43 2.99 1.47
C ARG A 118 12.83 3.09 0.08
N GLU A 119 12.57 4.30 -0.40
CA GLU A 119 12.06 4.55 -1.73
C GLU A 119 13.07 4.12 -2.81
N LEU A 120 14.33 4.54 -2.68
CA LEU A 120 15.42 4.15 -3.59
C LEU A 120 15.63 2.64 -3.61
N ARG A 121 15.58 1.97 -2.45
CA ARG A 121 15.66 0.49 -2.38
C ARG A 121 14.51 -0.18 -3.13
N THR A 122 13.29 0.37 -3.03
CA THR A 122 12.12 -0.13 -3.75
C THR A 122 12.31 0.00 -5.26
N HIS A 123 12.76 1.17 -5.73
CA HIS A 123 13.07 1.39 -7.14
C HIS A 123 14.20 0.49 -7.65
N LEU A 124 15.26 0.28 -6.87
CA LEU A 124 16.37 -0.60 -7.22
C LEU A 124 15.92 -2.06 -7.40
N VAL A 125 15.04 -2.56 -6.53
CA VAL A 125 14.45 -3.90 -6.69
C VAL A 125 13.62 -3.98 -7.97
N GLY A 126 12.81 -2.95 -8.27
CA GLY A 126 12.06 -2.85 -9.53
C GLY A 126 12.97 -2.89 -10.76
N ALA A 127 14.01 -2.05 -10.79
CA ALA A 127 14.97 -1.98 -11.90
C ALA A 127 15.71 -3.32 -12.11
N LYS A 128 16.11 -4.01 -11.04
CA LYS A 128 16.72 -5.34 -11.13
C LYS A 128 15.78 -6.38 -11.74
N HIS A 129 14.49 -6.31 -11.39
CA HIS A 129 13.48 -7.20 -11.97
C HIS A 129 13.28 -6.94 -13.47
N GLU A 130 13.18 -5.68 -13.86
CA GLU A 130 13.08 -5.28 -15.28
C GLU A 130 14.31 -5.71 -16.08
N GLU A 131 15.51 -5.51 -15.53
CA GLU A 131 16.75 -5.98 -16.14
C GLU A 131 16.73 -7.51 -16.37
N ALA A 132 16.27 -8.27 -15.36
CA ALA A 132 16.15 -9.73 -15.48
C ALA A 132 15.16 -10.14 -16.59
N LEU A 133 14.04 -9.43 -16.73
CA LEU A 133 13.07 -9.66 -17.81
C LEU A 133 13.68 -9.34 -19.19
N ILE A 134 14.39 -8.22 -19.33
CA ILE A 134 15.07 -7.85 -20.58
C ILE A 134 16.08 -8.92 -20.96
N ARG A 135 16.92 -9.38 -20.01
CA ARG A 135 17.88 -10.47 -20.23
C ARG A 135 17.17 -11.75 -20.68
N LYS A 136 16.07 -12.12 -20.04
CA LYS A 136 15.26 -13.28 -20.44
C LYS A 136 14.72 -13.14 -21.85
N TRP A 137 14.16 -11.99 -22.21
CA TRP A 137 13.64 -11.74 -23.55
C TRP A 137 14.75 -11.79 -24.60
N LEU A 138 15.89 -11.18 -24.31
CA LEU A 138 17.07 -11.20 -25.18
C LEU A 138 17.54 -12.64 -25.44
N LEU A 139 17.60 -13.49 -24.39
CA LEU A 139 17.91 -14.91 -24.54
C LEU A 139 16.85 -15.64 -25.40
N THR A 140 15.56 -15.39 -25.18
CA THR A 140 14.51 -16.03 -26.00
C THR A 140 14.53 -15.60 -27.46
N LEU A 141 14.93 -14.36 -27.74
CA LEU A 141 15.08 -13.84 -29.11
C LEU A 141 16.33 -14.42 -29.78
N GLN A 142 17.45 -14.51 -29.05
CA GLN A 142 18.69 -15.09 -29.56
C GLN A 142 18.64 -16.62 -29.71
N ALA A 143 17.85 -17.32 -28.90
CA ALA A 143 17.69 -18.78 -28.97
C ALA A 143 16.82 -19.25 -30.15
N GLN A 144 16.17 -18.35 -30.90
CA GLN A 144 15.31 -18.69 -32.03
C GLN A 144 15.80 -18.29 -33.44
N PRO A 145 17.08 -18.46 -33.84
CA PRO A 145 17.46 -18.12 -35.22
C PRO A 145 17.13 -19.21 -36.24
N GLY A 146 16.66 -20.41 -35.84
CA GLY A 146 16.88 -21.62 -36.67
C GLY A 146 15.68 -22.38 -37.25
N THR A 147 14.48 -22.35 -36.66
CA THR A 147 13.41 -23.29 -37.04
C THR A 147 12.19 -22.58 -37.61
N GLY A 148 12.18 -22.39 -38.93
CA GLY A 148 10.96 -22.16 -39.72
C GLY A 148 10.31 -20.79 -39.55
N ASN A 149 10.96 -19.74 -40.07
CA ASN A 149 10.35 -18.43 -40.35
C ASN A 149 9.37 -18.52 -41.55
N THR A 150 8.41 -19.45 -41.50
CA THR A 150 7.28 -19.40 -42.42
C THR A 150 6.34 -18.27 -41.98
N PRO A 151 5.73 -17.52 -42.91
CA PRO A 151 4.87 -16.37 -42.56
C PRO A 151 3.73 -16.77 -41.61
N GLU A 152 3.21 -17.99 -41.73
CA GLU A 152 2.17 -18.52 -40.85
C GLU A 152 2.61 -18.70 -39.38
N THR A 153 3.86 -19.14 -39.13
CA THR A 153 4.35 -19.28 -37.75
C THR A 153 4.57 -17.92 -37.10
N LEU A 154 4.98 -16.92 -37.89
CA LEU A 154 5.11 -15.53 -37.45
C LEU A 154 3.75 -14.89 -37.12
N GLU A 155 2.71 -15.13 -37.92
CA GLU A 155 1.36 -14.62 -37.64
C GLU A 155 0.75 -15.22 -36.38
N ARG A 156 0.85 -16.56 -36.21
CA ARG A 156 0.40 -17.23 -34.98
C ARG A 156 1.12 -16.69 -33.75
N ARG A 157 2.42 -16.44 -33.87
CA ARG A 157 3.23 -15.86 -32.81
C ARG A 157 2.85 -14.41 -32.49
N LYS A 158 2.59 -13.59 -33.51
CA LYS A 158 2.09 -12.21 -33.34
C LYS A 158 0.76 -12.20 -32.58
N LEU A 159 -0.17 -13.08 -32.97
CA LEU A 159 -1.45 -13.24 -32.27
C LEU A 159 -1.25 -13.66 -30.80
N ALA A 160 -0.40 -14.66 -30.53
CA ALA A 160 -0.10 -15.11 -29.18
C ALA A 160 0.52 -14.00 -28.31
N HIS A 161 1.45 -13.21 -28.86
CA HIS A 161 2.02 -12.05 -28.15
C HIS A 161 0.97 -10.96 -27.92
N SER A 162 0.11 -10.67 -28.90
CA SER A 162 -0.96 -9.69 -28.72
C SER A 162 -1.99 -10.12 -27.66
N ALA A 163 -2.26 -11.42 -27.54
CA ALA A 163 -3.16 -11.96 -26.53
C ALA A 163 -2.57 -11.78 -25.12
N LYS A 164 -1.29 -12.14 -24.93
CA LYS A 164 -0.57 -11.91 -23.67
C LYS A 164 -0.46 -10.42 -23.33
N ALA A 165 -0.20 -9.56 -24.30
CA ALA A 165 -0.17 -8.11 -24.07
C ALA A 165 -1.52 -7.59 -23.56
N LYS A 166 -2.64 -8.08 -24.09
CA LYS A 166 -3.98 -7.75 -23.59
C LYS A 166 -4.24 -8.28 -22.18
N GLU A 167 -3.72 -9.45 -21.83
CA GLU A 167 -3.79 -9.99 -20.46
C GLU A 167 -3.04 -9.07 -19.49
N TYR A 168 -1.79 -8.74 -19.78
CA TYR A 168 -1.01 -7.81 -18.96
C TYR A 168 -1.64 -6.42 -18.86
N GLN A 169 -2.26 -5.92 -19.93
CA GLN A 169 -2.98 -4.65 -19.90
C GLN A 169 -4.19 -4.70 -18.95
N LYS A 170 -4.91 -5.83 -18.90
CA LYS A 170 -6.02 -6.02 -17.94
C LYS A 170 -5.50 -6.10 -16.50
N GLU A 171 -4.39 -6.80 -16.27
CA GLU A 171 -3.76 -6.88 -14.95
C GLU A 171 -3.29 -5.51 -14.47
N LEU A 172 -2.61 -4.75 -15.35
CA LEU A 172 -2.22 -3.37 -15.05
C LEU A 172 -3.43 -2.52 -14.71
N ALA A 173 -4.48 -2.52 -15.53
CA ALA A 173 -5.70 -1.77 -15.25
C ALA A 173 -6.34 -2.14 -13.89
N ALA A 174 -6.32 -3.43 -13.52
CA ALA A 174 -6.80 -3.88 -12.21
C ALA A 174 -5.93 -3.34 -11.06
N THR A 175 -4.61 -3.38 -11.20
CA THR A 175 -3.69 -2.82 -10.19
C THR A 175 -3.78 -1.30 -10.08
N THR A 176 -3.94 -0.59 -11.20
CA THR A 176 -4.14 0.86 -11.23
C THR A 176 -5.44 1.24 -10.52
N LEU A 177 -6.53 0.47 -10.69
CA LEU A 177 -7.77 0.69 -9.96
C LEU A 177 -7.56 0.56 -8.44
N ILE A 178 -6.81 -0.45 -7.99
CA ILE A 178 -6.46 -0.62 -6.57
C ILE A 178 -5.61 0.56 -6.06
N PHE A 179 -4.64 1.01 -6.86
CA PHE A 179 -3.83 2.17 -6.54
C PHE A 179 -4.67 3.45 -6.45
N ASP A 180 -5.55 3.69 -7.43
CA ASP A 180 -6.49 4.80 -7.47
C ASP A 180 -7.46 4.79 -6.28
N MET A 181 -7.92 3.62 -5.85
CA MET A 181 -8.71 3.51 -4.61
C MET A 181 -7.89 3.90 -3.38
N LYS A 182 -6.60 3.54 -3.34
CA LYS A 182 -5.70 3.90 -2.24
C LYS A 182 -5.30 5.36 -2.24
N THR A 183 -5.14 5.99 -3.39
CA THR A 183 -4.82 7.42 -3.52
C THR A 183 -6.04 8.31 -3.35
N LYS A 184 -7.23 7.86 -3.80
CA LYS A 184 -8.51 8.54 -3.53
C LYS A 184 -8.99 8.34 -2.10
N MET A 185 -8.42 7.38 -1.36
CA MET A 185 -8.57 7.35 0.09
C MET A 185 -7.76 8.52 0.65
N PRO A 186 -8.41 9.53 1.26
CA PRO A 186 -7.68 10.67 1.80
C PRO A 186 -6.79 10.18 2.95
N ARG A 187 -5.47 10.14 2.69
CA ARG A 187 -4.45 9.66 3.65
C ARG A 187 -4.35 10.52 4.91
N ASP A 188 -4.83 11.77 4.82
CA ASP A 188 -4.66 12.78 5.87
C ASP A 188 -6.01 13.30 6.41
N VAL A 189 -7.07 12.48 6.39
CA VAL A 189 -8.20 12.81 7.27
C VAL A 189 -7.73 12.54 8.68
N VAL A 190 -7.34 13.60 9.39
CA VAL A 190 -7.26 13.60 10.85
C VAL A 190 -8.64 13.14 11.31
N ALA A 191 -8.76 11.85 11.59
CA ALA A 191 -10.02 11.21 11.84
C ALA A 191 -10.50 11.67 13.22
N THR A 192 -11.21 12.80 13.25
CA THR A 192 -11.87 13.30 14.44
C THR A 192 -12.78 12.19 14.97
N VAL A 193 -12.84 12.03 16.29
CA VAL A 193 -13.56 10.92 16.96
C VAL A 193 -15.01 10.77 16.47
N SER A 194 -15.66 11.85 16.06
CA SER A 194 -16.98 11.85 15.42
C SER A 194 -17.02 11.11 14.08
N VAL A 195 -16.04 11.35 13.20
CA VAL A 195 -15.93 10.70 11.87
C VAL A 195 -15.68 9.20 12.03
N LEU A 196 -14.87 8.81 13.01
CA LEU A 196 -14.66 7.39 13.34
C LEU A 196 -15.94 6.71 13.83
N ALA A 197 -16.74 7.39 14.65
CA ALA A 197 -18.02 6.86 15.12
C ALA A 197 -19.03 6.70 13.96
N GLU A 198 -19.07 7.63 13.03
CA GLU A 198 -19.91 7.54 11.83
C GLU A 198 -19.48 6.38 10.92
N TRP A 199 -18.17 6.23 10.68
CA TRP A 199 -17.64 5.08 9.92
C TRP A 199 -17.94 3.76 10.60
N GLN A 200 -17.81 3.67 11.92
CA GLN A 200 -18.16 2.46 12.68
C GLN A 200 -19.65 2.13 12.54
N LYS A 201 -20.53 3.14 12.57
CA LYS A 201 -21.98 2.96 12.36
C LYS A 201 -22.28 2.45 10.94
N GLN A 202 -21.62 3.03 9.94
CA GLN A 202 -21.76 2.59 8.54
C GLN A 202 -21.27 1.14 8.37
N LEU A 203 -20.13 0.79 8.95
CA LEU A 203 -19.58 -0.56 8.89
C LEU A 203 -20.55 -1.58 9.50
N ARG A 204 -21.09 -1.30 10.68
CA ARG A 204 -22.11 -2.14 11.34
C ARG A 204 -23.38 -2.29 10.50
N SER A 205 -23.81 -1.24 9.81
CA SER A 205 -24.95 -1.31 8.90
C SER A 205 -24.68 -2.25 7.72
N LYS A 206 -23.51 -2.12 7.08
CA LYS A 206 -23.08 -2.98 5.98
C LYS A 206 -22.92 -4.43 6.41
N ASP A 207 -22.42 -4.68 7.62
CA ASP A 207 -22.29 -6.04 8.16
C ASP A 207 -23.65 -6.70 8.38
N ARG A 208 -24.65 -5.95 8.88
CA ARG A 208 -26.03 -6.46 9.00
C ARG A 208 -26.62 -6.77 7.63
N GLU A 209 -26.42 -5.90 6.63
CA GLU A 209 -26.85 -6.17 5.25
C GLU A 209 -26.18 -7.44 4.69
N LEU A 210 -24.88 -7.61 4.91
CA LEU A 210 -24.17 -8.80 4.47
C LEU A 210 -24.65 -10.06 5.20
N GLN A 211 -24.93 -9.97 6.49
CA GLN A 211 -25.45 -11.09 7.27
C GLN A 211 -26.83 -11.52 6.79
N THR A 212 -27.74 -10.57 6.51
CA THR A 212 -29.06 -10.90 5.93
C THR A 212 -28.94 -11.51 4.53
N LYS A 213 -28.04 -11.00 3.68
CA LYS A 213 -27.77 -11.59 2.37
C LYS A 213 -27.18 -13.00 2.47
N ARG A 214 -26.23 -13.22 3.38
CA ARG A 214 -25.65 -14.55 3.65
C ARG A 214 -26.70 -15.52 4.17
N ALA A 215 -27.55 -15.09 5.11
CA ALA A 215 -28.65 -15.90 5.62
C ALA A 215 -29.65 -16.26 4.50
N LYS A 216 -29.96 -15.33 3.59
CA LYS A 216 -30.76 -15.62 2.39
C LYS A 216 -30.08 -16.66 1.50
N VAL A 217 -28.81 -16.43 1.14
CA VAL A 217 -28.04 -17.37 0.30
C VAL A 217 -27.98 -18.76 0.94
N GLN A 218 -27.75 -18.83 2.25
CA GLN A 218 -27.71 -20.08 3.01
C GLN A 218 -29.08 -20.76 3.06
N ALA A 219 -30.17 -19.99 3.21
CA ALA A 219 -31.53 -20.54 3.11
C ALA A 219 -31.79 -21.15 1.73
N TYR A 220 -31.21 -20.61 0.66
CA TYR A 220 -31.31 -21.16 -0.70
C TYR A 220 -30.28 -22.23 -1.04
N GLN A 221 -29.19 -22.37 -0.27
CA GLN A 221 -28.21 -23.46 -0.41
C GLN A 221 -28.84 -24.78 0.10
N GLY A 222 -29.68 -25.39 -0.73
CA GLY A 222 -30.36 -26.65 -0.42
C GLY A 222 -31.77 -26.75 -1.00
N LEU A 223 -32.37 -25.63 -1.40
CA LEU A 223 -33.61 -25.68 -2.18
C LEU A 223 -33.29 -26.08 -3.62
N PRO A 224 -34.03 -27.04 -4.22
CA PRO A 224 -33.94 -27.29 -5.64
C PRO A 224 -34.28 -25.98 -6.40
N PRO A 225 -33.59 -25.69 -7.51
CA PRO A 225 -33.85 -24.48 -8.29
C PRO A 225 -35.34 -24.43 -8.67
N ASN A 226 -35.97 -23.27 -8.47
CA ASN A 226 -37.41 -23.12 -8.72
C ASN A 226 -37.67 -23.03 -10.24
N LEU A 227 -37.77 -24.21 -10.87
CA LEU A 227 -37.96 -24.37 -12.32
C LEU A 227 -39.25 -23.70 -12.80
N GLU A 228 -40.28 -23.60 -11.95
CA GLU A 228 -41.55 -22.97 -12.33
C GLU A 228 -41.41 -21.45 -12.47
N LEU A 229 -40.60 -20.80 -11.63
CA LEU A 229 -40.28 -19.39 -11.80
C LEU A 229 -39.51 -19.14 -13.10
N ALA A 230 -38.50 -19.97 -13.37
CA ALA A 230 -37.74 -19.88 -14.62
C ALA A 230 -38.60 -20.13 -15.87
N ARG A 231 -39.57 -21.07 -15.79
CA ARG A 231 -40.56 -21.30 -16.86
C ARG A 231 -41.46 -20.09 -17.06
N HIS A 232 -41.94 -19.48 -15.98
CA HIS A 232 -42.78 -18.28 -16.06
C HIS A 232 -42.02 -17.09 -16.66
N GLU A 233 -40.78 -16.85 -16.23
CA GLU A 233 -39.92 -15.80 -16.81
C GLU A 233 -39.63 -16.06 -18.30
N LEU A 234 -39.40 -17.32 -18.68
CA LEU A 234 -39.22 -17.72 -20.09
C LEU A 234 -40.50 -17.47 -20.91
N MET A 235 -41.67 -17.85 -20.40
CA MET A 235 -42.94 -17.56 -21.07
C MET A 235 -43.16 -16.05 -21.26
N LYS A 236 -42.90 -15.26 -20.22
CA LYS A 236 -42.98 -13.79 -20.29
C LYS A 236 -42.03 -13.22 -21.35
N ALA A 237 -40.78 -13.66 -21.39
CA ALA A 237 -39.81 -13.24 -22.39
C ALA A 237 -40.26 -13.61 -23.83
N ARG A 238 -40.88 -14.79 -24.01
CA ARG A 238 -41.43 -15.24 -25.29
C ARG A 238 -42.62 -14.39 -25.74
N ASP A 239 -43.50 -14.02 -24.82
CA ASP A 239 -44.64 -13.13 -25.12
C ASP A 239 -44.16 -11.73 -25.52
N GLU A 240 -43.15 -11.20 -24.84
CA GLU A 240 -42.51 -9.93 -25.19
C GLU A 240 -41.86 -9.99 -26.57
N GLN A 241 -41.12 -11.07 -26.87
CA GLN A 241 -40.54 -11.30 -28.19
C GLN A 241 -41.61 -11.35 -29.29
N THR A 242 -42.72 -12.04 -29.04
CA THR A 242 -43.82 -12.17 -30.01
C THR A 242 -44.46 -10.81 -30.29
N LYS A 243 -44.65 -9.96 -29.26
CA LYS A 243 -45.12 -8.59 -29.43
C LYS A 243 -44.16 -7.75 -30.29
N LEU A 244 -42.86 -7.88 -30.08
CA LEU A 244 -41.85 -7.18 -30.89
C LEU A 244 -41.87 -7.65 -32.35
N ILE A 245 -42.06 -8.94 -32.61
CA ILE A 245 -42.20 -9.49 -33.96
C ILE A 245 -43.44 -8.91 -34.65
N GLN A 246 -44.58 -8.90 -33.97
CA GLN A 246 -45.81 -8.30 -34.52
C GLN A 246 -45.66 -6.80 -34.82
N LEU A 247 -44.95 -6.06 -33.96
CA LEU A 247 -44.64 -4.65 -34.21
C LEU A 247 -43.74 -4.50 -35.45
N ARG A 248 -42.71 -5.33 -35.59
CA ARG A 248 -41.84 -5.36 -36.76
C ARG A 248 -42.62 -5.64 -38.04
N GLU A 249 -43.48 -6.66 -38.03
CA GLU A 249 -44.31 -7.02 -39.19
C GLU A 249 -45.24 -5.87 -39.58
N ARG A 250 -45.93 -5.25 -38.62
CA ARG A 250 -46.79 -4.08 -38.88
C ARG A 250 -46.02 -2.90 -39.47
N LEU A 251 -44.79 -2.64 -39.00
CA LEU A 251 -43.94 -1.60 -39.56
C LEU A 251 -43.52 -1.92 -40.99
N LEU A 252 -43.09 -3.15 -41.26
CA LEU A 252 -42.73 -3.60 -42.60
C LEU A 252 -43.90 -3.52 -43.58
N SER A 253 -45.11 -3.92 -43.17
CA SER A 253 -46.33 -3.77 -43.98
C SER A 253 -46.60 -2.30 -44.32
N ARG A 254 -46.56 -1.40 -43.34
CA ARG A 254 -46.74 0.05 -43.57
C ARG A 254 -45.70 0.65 -44.50
N MET A 255 -44.45 0.17 -44.44
CA MET A 255 -43.40 0.61 -45.35
C MET A 255 -43.63 0.11 -46.77
N ALA A 256 -44.10 -1.13 -46.94
CA ALA A 256 -44.42 -1.69 -48.25
C ALA A 256 -45.61 -0.98 -48.90
N ASP A 257 -46.66 -0.66 -48.13
CA ASP A 257 -47.85 0.06 -48.63
C ASP A 257 -47.52 1.48 -49.13
N GLY A 258 -46.49 2.13 -48.57
CA GLY A 258 -46.07 3.47 -48.96
C GLY A 258 -45.15 3.55 -50.19
N VAL A 259 -44.79 2.42 -50.81
CA VAL A 259 -43.90 2.34 -52.00
C VAL A 259 -44.69 2.14 -53.30
N ASN A 260 -46.02 1.98 -53.23
CA ASN A 260 -46.94 2.01 -54.38
C ASN A 260 -47.55 3.41 -54.57
#